data_AF-A0A1W9P1R4-F1
#
_entry.id   AF-A0A1W9P1R4-F1
#
_cell.length_a   1.000
_cell.length_b   1.000
_cell.length_c   1.000
_cell.angle_alpha   90.00
_cell.angle_beta   90.00
_cell.angle_gamma   90.00
#
_symmetry.space_group_name_H-M   'P 1'
#
loop_
_entity.id
_entity.type
_entity.pdbx_description
1 polymer ?
#
loop_
_entity_poly.entity_id
_entity_poly.type
_entity_poly.pdbx_seq_one_letter_code
_entity_poly.pdbx_strand_id
1 'polypeptide(L)'
;MPASEVPEVEDMKISDYVLEGTIDEGMSLQDVLIFAAKREQKAIELYRDLAQRTDSPEINQLFEWLVSQEKAHKLRLESEYEKHIFQED
;
A
#
# COMPACT_ATOMS: atom_id res chain seq x y z
N MET A 1 -27.48 29.89 19.71
CA MET A 1 -26.00 29.94 19.69
C MET A 1 -25.58 29.82 18.23
N PRO A 2 -24.69 30.66 17.70
CA PRO A 2 -24.24 30.49 16.32
C PRO A 2 -23.40 29.21 16.24
N ALA A 3 -23.66 28.40 15.20
CA ALA A 3 -22.82 27.27 14.88
C ALA A 3 -21.41 27.82 14.60
N SER A 4 -20.44 27.43 15.41
CA SER A 4 -19.03 27.73 15.16
C SER A 4 -18.66 27.13 13.82
N GLU A 5 -18.33 27.96 12.83
CA GLU A 5 -17.74 27.51 11.57
C GLU A 5 -16.42 26.81 11.91
N VAL A 6 -16.39 25.49 11.74
CA VAL A 6 -15.16 24.71 11.88
C VAL A 6 -14.35 25.00 10.62
N PRO A 7 -13.13 25.54 10.73
CA PRO A 7 -12.30 25.82 9.57
C PRO A 7 -11.95 24.52 8.85
N GLU A 8 -12.11 24.51 7.53
CA GLU A 8 -11.68 23.41 6.67
C GLU A 8 -10.15 23.36 6.64
N VAL A 9 -9.58 22.27 7.16
CA VAL A 9 -8.14 22.05 7.21
C VAL A 9 -7.73 21.16 6.05
N GLU A 10 -6.70 21.55 5.31
CA GLU A 10 -6.16 20.76 4.19
C GLU A 10 -5.57 19.44 4.71
N ASP A 11 -6.13 18.33 4.22
CA ASP A 11 -5.64 16.97 4.51
C ASP A 11 -4.66 16.52 3.43
N MET A 12 -3.37 16.44 3.79
CA MET A 12 -2.32 16.06 2.85
C MET A 12 -2.24 14.55 2.57
N LYS A 13 -2.90 13.70 3.37
CA LYS A 13 -2.94 12.23 3.23
C LYS A 13 -1.59 11.51 3.15
N ILE A 14 -0.50 12.18 3.54
CA ILE A 14 0.87 11.64 3.40
C ILE A 14 1.05 10.36 4.23
N SER A 15 0.40 10.30 5.39
CA SER A 15 0.46 9.16 6.30
C SER A 15 -0.36 7.95 5.85
N ASP A 16 -1.36 8.12 4.99
CA ASP A 16 -2.38 7.10 4.68
C ASP A 16 -1.80 5.85 4.00
N TYR A 17 -0.65 6.04 3.34
CA TYR A 17 0.08 5.01 2.60
C TYR A 17 1.34 4.51 3.34
N VAL A 18 1.58 5.00 4.56
CA VAL A 18 2.70 4.54 5.40
C VAL A 18 2.18 3.47 6.35
N LEU A 19 2.81 2.30 6.36
CA LEU A 19 2.60 1.34 7.43
C LEU A 19 3.44 1.73 8.64
N GLU A 20 2.81 1.71 9.80
CA GLU A 20 3.51 1.78 11.07
C GLU A 20 4.22 0.44 11.36
N GLY A 21 5.43 0.53 11.90
CA GLY A 21 6.24 -0.63 12.27
C GLY A 21 7.42 -0.93 11.35
N THR A 22 8.43 -1.57 11.92
CA THR A 22 9.64 -2.03 11.22
C THR A 22 9.71 -3.55 11.32
N ILE A 23 10.37 -4.19 10.35
CA ILE A 23 10.75 -5.60 10.49
C ILE A 23 11.83 -5.69 11.57
N ASP A 24 11.67 -6.62 12.51
CA ASP A 24 12.63 -6.92 13.56
C ASP A 24 13.18 -8.35 13.43
N GLU A 25 14.27 -8.65 14.15
CA GLU A 25 14.94 -9.96 14.11
C GLU A 25 14.12 -11.10 14.73
N GLY A 26 13.07 -10.79 15.50
CA GLY A 26 12.19 -11.75 16.16
C GLY A 26 10.96 -12.14 15.33
N MET A 27 10.70 -11.43 14.22
CA MET A 27 9.57 -11.72 13.34
C MET A 27 9.71 -13.08 12.64
N SER A 28 8.61 -13.82 12.59
CA SER A 28 8.56 -15.06 11.81
C SER A 28 8.55 -14.75 10.32
N LEU A 29 8.85 -15.77 9.49
CA LEU A 29 8.70 -15.66 8.04
C LEU A 29 7.25 -15.26 7.66
N GLN A 30 6.27 -15.78 8.39
CA GLN A 30 4.86 -15.44 8.22
C GLN A 30 4.61 -13.94 8.41
N ASP A 31 5.14 -13.36 9.49
CA ASP A 31 4.99 -11.95 9.82
C ASP A 31 5.63 -11.06 8.75
N VAL A 32 6.83 -11.43 8.29
CA VAL A 32 7.56 -10.70 7.25
C VAL A 32 6.81 -10.72 5.92
N LEU A 33 6.28 -11.88 5.51
CA LEU A 33 5.50 -12.00 4.27
C LEU A 33 4.20 -11.20 4.32
N ILE A 34 3.48 -11.25 5.44
CA ILE A 34 2.26 -10.44 5.65
C ILE A 34 2.60 -8.95 5.61
N PHE A 35 3.66 -8.54 6.32
CA PHE A 35 4.07 -7.14 6.36
C PHE A 35 4.45 -6.62 4.98
N ALA A 36 5.26 -7.37 4.22
CA ALA A 36 5.63 -7.02 2.86
C ALA A 36 4.41 -6.91 1.94
N ALA A 37 3.48 -7.88 1.97
CA ALA A 37 2.27 -7.85 1.14
C ALA A 37 1.36 -6.66 1.46
N LYS A 38 1.29 -6.25 2.73
CA LYS A 38 0.58 -5.02 3.14
C LYS A 38 1.26 -3.76 2.62
N ARG A 39 2.60 -3.72 2.54
CA ARG A 39 3.31 -2.58 1.94
C ARG A 39 3.01 -2.45 0.45
N GLU A 40 3.00 -3.57 -0.28
CA GLU A 40 2.61 -3.53 -1.70
C GLU A 40 1.17 -3.05 -1.88
N GLN A 41 0.26 -3.46 -1.00
CA GLN A 41 -1.12 -2.96 -1.01
C GLN A 41 -1.18 -1.43 -0.81
N LYS A 42 -0.38 -0.88 0.09
CA LYS A 42 -0.31 0.57 0.34
C LYS A 42 0.29 1.33 -0.84
N ALA A 43 1.31 0.78 -1.50
CA ALA A 43 1.86 1.35 -2.73
C ALA A 43 0.83 1.34 -3.87
N ILE A 44 0.05 0.26 -4.02
CA ILE A 44 -1.05 0.19 -5.01
C ILE A 44 -2.09 1.29 -4.76
N GLU A 45 -2.50 1.51 -3.50
CA GLU A 45 -3.43 2.57 -3.12
C GLU A 45 -2.86 3.95 -3.49
N LEU A 46 -1.60 4.21 -3.13
CA LEU A 46 -0.92 5.47 -3.45
C LEU A 46 -0.89 5.74 -4.95
N TYR A 47 -0.42 4.79 -5.75
CA TYR A 47 -0.27 5.00 -7.19
C TYR A 47 -1.62 5.15 -7.89
N ARG A 48 -2.67 4.47 -7.43
CA ARG A 48 -4.04 4.68 -7.95
C ARG A 48 -4.54 6.10 -7.67
N ASP A 49 -4.33 6.59 -6.46
CA ASP A 49 -4.76 7.93 -6.09
C ASP A 49 -3.94 9.00 -6.83
N LEU A 50 -2.64 8.78 -7.06
CA LEU A 50 -1.82 9.65 -7.88
C LEU A 50 -2.23 9.61 -9.37
N ALA A 51 -2.59 8.44 -9.90
CA ALA A 51 -3.09 8.31 -11.27
C ALA A 51 -4.37 9.11 -11.51
N GLN A 52 -5.26 9.20 -10.50
CA GLN A 52 -6.50 9.97 -10.56
C GLN A 52 -6.29 11.49 -10.44
N ARG A 53 -5.14 11.93 -9.93
CA ARG A 53 -4.82 13.34 -9.65
C ARG A 53 -3.95 14.00 -10.70
N THR A 54 -3.41 13.24 -11.65
CA THR A 54 -2.56 13.76 -12.73
C THR A 54 -3.35 14.04 -14.00
N ASP A 55 -3.09 15.17 -14.63
CA ASP A 55 -3.64 15.53 -15.95
C ASP A 55 -2.75 15.06 -17.12
N SER A 56 -1.49 14.64 -16.85
CA SER A 56 -0.58 14.12 -17.88
C SER A 56 -0.89 12.66 -18.19
N PRO A 57 -1.18 12.31 -19.46
CA PRO A 57 -1.38 10.93 -19.89
C PRO A 57 -0.16 10.04 -19.66
N GLU A 58 1.05 10.57 -19.84
CA GLU A 58 2.30 9.84 -19.66
C GLU A 58 2.54 9.48 -18.20
N ILE A 59 2.27 10.42 -17.29
CA ILE A 59 2.38 10.20 -15.85
C ILE A 59 1.29 9.22 -15.37
N ASN A 60 0.07 9.33 -15.90
CA ASN A 60 -1.00 8.38 -15.61
C ASN A 60 -0.60 6.94 -16.01
N GLN A 61 -0.05 6.76 -17.22
CA GLN A 61 0.44 5.46 -17.68
C GLN A 61 1.56 4.91 -16.80
N LEU A 62 2.47 5.76 -16.31
CA LEU A 62 3.51 5.34 -15.37
C LEU A 62 2.90 4.80 -14.07
N PHE A 63 1.91 5.49 -13.49
CA PHE A 63 1.25 5.02 -12.27
C PHE A 63 0.46 3.73 -12.47
N GLU A 64 -0.28 3.59 -13.58
CA GLU A 64 -0.97 2.34 -13.91
C GLU A 64 0.00 1.17 -14.12
N TRP A 65 1.16 1.44 -14.71
CA TRP A 65 2.23 0.45 -14.82
C TRP A 65 2.78 0.04 -13.45
N LEU A 66 3.05 1.01 -12.56
CA LEU A 66 3.50 0.75 -11.19
C LEU A 66 2.45 -0.06 -10.40
N VAL A 67 1.18 0.29 -10.48
CA VAL A 67 0.07 -0.50 -9.89
C VAL A 67 0.12 -1.94 -10.36
N SER A 68 0.42 -2.17 -11.63
CA SER A 68 0.52 -3.52 -12.20
C SER A 68 1.74 -4.28 -11.68
N GLN A 69 2.88 -3.61 -11.48
CA GLN A 69 4.07 -4.21 -10.86
C GLN A 69 3.80 -4.62 -9.41
N GLU A 70 3.23 -3.73 -8.59
CA GLU A 70 3.00 -4.03 -7.17
C GLU A 70 1.94 -5.13 -6.97
N LYS A 71 0.96 -5.24 -7.87
CA LYS A 71 0.04 -6.40 -7.87
C LYS A 71 0.78 -7.72 -8.11
N ALA A 72 1.76 -7.73 -9.02
CA ALA A 72 2.57 -8.91 -9.28
C ALA A 72 3.48 -9.25 -8.10
N HIS A 73 4.09 -8.25 -7.47
CA HIS A 73 4.88 -8.42 -6.24
C HIS A 73 4.02 -8.97 -5.09
N LYS A 74 2.84 -8.38 -4.86
CA LYS A 74 1.89 -8.83 -3.85
C LYS A 74 1.46 -10.28 -4.06
N LEU A 75 1.08 -10.64 -5.29
CA LEU A 75 0.70 -12.02 -5.63
C LEU A 75 1.84 -13.00 -5.34
N ARG A 76 3.09 -12.62 -5.66
CA ARG A 76 4.26 -13.46 -5.37
C ARG A 76 4.43 -13.67 -3.87
N LEU A 77 4.33 -12.61 -3.06
CA LEU A 77 4.43 -12.69 -1.60
C LEU A 77 3.33 -13.57 -1.00
N GLU A 78 2.09 -13.41 -1.46
CA GLU A 78 0.94 -14.23 -1.03
C GLU A 78 1.10 -15.69 -1.45
N SER A 79 1.70 -15.96 -2.61
CA SER A 79 2.00 -17.31 -3.08
C SER A 79 3.09 -17.99 -2.24
N GLU A 80 4.15 -17.26 -1.86
CA GLU A 80 5.17 -17.77 -0.95
C GLU A 80 4.59 -18.03 0.45
N TYR A 81 3.68 -17.15 0.91
CA TYR A 81 2.95 -17.38 2.16
C TYR A 81 2.15 -18.68 2.09
N GLU A 82 1.36 -18.88 1.04
CA GLU A 82 0.56 -20.09 0.87
C GLU A 82 1.43 -21.35 0.86
N LYS A 83 2.52 -21.32 0.10
CA LYS A 83 3.44 -22.44 -0.03
C LYS A 83 4.18 -22.78 1.26
N HIS A 84 4.61 -21.79 2.03
CA HIS A 84 5.48 -22.01 3.19
C HIS A 84 4.74 -22.08 4.52
N ILE A 85 3.53 -21.50 4.62
CA ILE A 85 2.78 -21.42 5.87
C ILE A 85 1.54 -22.31 5.84
N PHE A 86 0.81 -22.37 4.72
CA PHE A 86 -0.40 -23.20 4.62
C PHE A 86 -0.12 -24.66 4.20
N GLN A 87 1.06 -24.98 3.64
CA GLN A 87 1.42 -26.36 3.28
C GLN A 87 2.28 -27.07 4.34
N GLU A 88 2.61 -26.42 5.46
CA GLU A 88 3.33 -27.04 6.59
C GLU A 88 2.42 -27.65 7.67
N ASP A 89 1.10 -27.75 7.43
CA ASP A 89 0.13 -28.45 8.29
C ASP A 89 -0.13 -29.91 7.85
#